data_AF-A0A2V2RN39-F1
#
_entry.id   AF-A0A2V2RN39-F1
#
_cell.length_a   1.000
_cell.length_b   1.000
_cell.length_c   1.000
_cell.angle_alpha   90.00
_cell.angle_beta   90.00
_cell.angle_gamma   90.00
#
_symmetry.space_group_name_H-M   'P 1'
#
loop_
_entity.id
_entity.type
_entity.pdbx_description
1 polymer ?
#
loop_
_entity_poly.entity_id
_entity_poly.type
_entity_poly.pdbx_seq_one_letter_code
_entity_poly.pdbx_strand_id
1 'polypeptide(L)'
;MLNTKPHNRAIEVTEDDIENGIPRTSGYCPISQAIYRSVPNARRALADMAFIRWTDPIKRKRYIFTSPQSVIQFLIDYDFGDRTRCKPFSFRLYSAVQIVDMRERTPEQKAKRKKREKAIKQGTTKIGGRTKPMVRTKNINNQDGTNRQWVRKFGARVLIP
;
A
#
# COMPACT_ATOMS: atom_id res chain seq x y z
N MET A 1 27.83 -2.20 17.19
CA MET A 1 26.85 -1.13 17.50
C MET A 1 26.28 -0.62 16.19
N LEU A 2 24.98 -0.76 15.94
CA LEU A 2 24.35 -0.31 14.69
C LEU A 2 24.24 1.21 14.73
N ASN A 3 25.10 1.88 13.96
CA ASN A 3 25.06 3.33 13.76
C ASN A 3 23.92 3.67 12.78
N THR A 4 22.67 3.51 13.21
CA THR A 4 21.50 3.90 12.41
C THR A 4 21.14 5.33 12.75
N LYS A 5 21.45 6.27 11.84
CA LYS A 5 20.86 7.62 11.87
C LYS A 5 19.35 7.47 12.13
N PRO A 6 18.76 8.27 13.03
CA PRO A 6 17.35 8.17 13.37
C PRO A 6 16.52 8.32 12.09
N HIS A 7 15.72 7.32 11.78
CA HIS A 7 14.79 7.33 10.65
C HIS A 7 13.47 7.97 11.09
N ASN A 8 13.56 9.14 11.72
CA ASN A 8 12.41 9.83 12.25
C ASN A 8 11.49 10.25 11.11
N ARG A 9 10.27 9.70 11.09
CA ARG A 9 9.22 10.03 10.12
C ARG A 9 7.95 10.36 10.88
N ALA A 10 7.48 11.60 10.73
CA ALA A 10 6.12 11.96 11.09
C ALA A 10 5.20 11.56 9.93
N ILE A 11 4.14 10.83 10.24
CA ILE A 11 3.12 10.40 9.29
C ILE A 11 1.78 10.90 9.83
N GLU A 12 1.05 11.59 8.96
CA GLU A 12 -0.31 12.02 9.21
C GLU A 12 -1.25 11.11 8.44
N VAL A 13 -2.26 10.56 9.10
CA VAL A 13 -3.37 9.79 8.52
C VAL A 13 -4.53 10.74 8.37
N THR A 14 -4.91 11.05 7.14
CA THR A 14 -5.98 12.01 6.82
C THR A 14 -7.32 11.29 6.65
N GLU A 15 -8.41 12.05 6.59
CA GLU A 15 -9.75 11.50 6.31
C GLU A 15 -9.79 10.75 4.97
N ASP A 16 -9.16 11.31 3.93
CA ASP A 16 -9.04 10.68 2.61
C ASP A 16 -8.34 9.31 2.66
N ASP A 17 -7.34 9.13 3.54
CA ASP A 17 -6.71 7.83 3.75
C ASP A 17 -7.69 6.82 4.39
N ILE A 18 -8.54 7.28 5.31
CA ILE A 18 -9.53 6.48 6.03
C ILE A 18 -10.64 6.01 5.09
N GLU A 19 -11.17 6.93 4.29
CA GLU A 19 -12.25 6.70 3.33
C GLU A 19 -11.83 5.74 2.22
N ASN A 20 -10.63 5.95 1.65
CA ASN A 20 -10.11 5.12 0.55
C ASN A 20 -9.41 3.84 1.02
N GLY A 21 -9.25 3.67 2.33
CA GLY A 21 -8.68 2.47 2.92
C GLY A 21 -9.55 1.23 2.69
N ILE A 22 -8.91 0.06 2.69
CA ILE A 22 -9.59 -1.24 2.64
C ILE A 22 -9.34 -1.96 3.98
N PRO A 23 -10.41 -2.30 4.74
CA PRO A 23 -10.27 -3.01 6.00
C PRO A 23 -9.66 -4.40 5.80
N ARG A 24 -8.97 -4.90 6.83
CA ARG A 24 -8.28 -6.20 6.87
C ARG A 24 -7.29 -6.42 5.73
N THR A 25 -6.77 -5.32 5.15
CA THR A 25 -5.86 -5.35 4.01
C THR A 25 -4.64 -4.48 4.28
N SER A 26 -3.58 -5.07 4.82
CA SER A 26 -2.38 -4.34 5.28
C SER A 26 -1.69 -3.45 4.23
N GLY A 27 -1.83 -3.77 2.93
CA GLY A 27 -1.22 -3.00 1.84
C GLY A 27 -2.11 -1.92 1.20
N TYR A 28 -3.36 -1.83 1.64
CA TYR A 28 -4.33 -0.83 1.18
C TYR A 28 -5.12 -0.22 2.34
N CYS A 29 -4.69 -0.42 3.59
CA CYS A 29 -5.30 0.20 4.76
C CYS A 29 -4.94 1.70 4.83
N PRO A 30 -5.65 2.51 5.63
CA PRO A 30 -5.40 3.95 5.75
C PRO A 30 -3.94 4.29 6.07
N ILE A 31 -3.31 3.52 6.97
CA ILE A 31 -1.91 3.70 7.35
C ILE A 31 -0.96 3.49 6.17
N SER A 32 -1.23 2.49 5.32
CA SER A 32 -0.39 2.23 4.14
C SER A 32 -0.52 3.34 3.09
N GLN A 33 -1.71 3.93 2.94
CA GLN A 33 -1.94 5.09 2.06
C GLN A 33 -1.20 6.32 2.58
N ALA A 34 -1.31 6.61 3.87
CA ALA A 34 -0.59 7.69 4.54
C ALA A 34 0.93 7.56 4.36
N ILE A 35 1.48 6.34 4.42
CA ILE A 35 2.90 6.07 4.14
C ILE A 35 3.26 6.36 2.69
N TYR A 36 2.45 5.93 1.71
CA TYR A 36 2.73 6.20 0.30
C TYR A 36 2.74 7.70 0.00
N ARG A 37 1.85 8.47 0.64
CA ARG A 37 1.79 9.91 0.53
C ARG A 37 2.96 10.61 1.22
N SER A 38 3.31 10.18 2.43
CA SER A 38 4.28 10.88 3.29
C SER A 38 5.74 10.48 3.07
N VAL A 39 6.00 9.28 2.53
CA VAL A 39 7.36 8.74 2.40
C VAL A 39 7.77 8.68 0.93
N PRO A 40 8.73 9.51 0.49
CA PRO A 40 9.21 9.51 -0.89
C PRO A 40 9.71 8.12 -1.31
N ASN A 41 9.30 7.71 -2.51
CA ASN A 41 9.70 6.43 -3.11
C ASN A 41 9.27 5.18 -2.35
N ALA A 42 8.43 5.28 -1.31
CA ALA A 42 7.93 4.11 -0.62
C ALA A 42 7.16 3.19 -1.58
N ARG A 43 7.52 1.92 -1.59
CA ARG A 43 6.86 0.86 -2.35
C ARG A 43 6.51 -0.27 -1.41
N ARG A 44 5.39 -0.95 -1.69
CA ARG A 44 4.97 -2.13 -0.92
C ARG A 44 4.91 -1.81 0.59
N ALA A 45 4.33 -0.66 0.91
CA ALA A 45 3.99 -0.32 2.28
C ALA A 45 2.95 -1.34 2.78
N LEU A 46 3.18 -1.87 3.96
CA LEU A 46 2.31 -2.79 4.66
C LEU A 46 2.27 -2.34 6.12
N ALA A 47 1.07 -2.23 6.68
CA ALA A 47 0.89 -1.93 8.10
C ALA A 47 -0.04 -2.98 8.72
N ASP A 48 0.39 -3.54 9.85
CA ASP A 48 -0.37 -4.45 10.69
C ASP A 48 -0.13 -4.12 12.17
N MET A 49 -0.75 -4.88 13.08
CA MET A 49 -0.65 -4.61 14.53
C MET A 49 0.77 -4.75 15.08
N ALA A 50 1.64 -5.55 14.46
CA ALA A 50 2.99 -5.75 14.95
C ALA A 50 3.98 -4.77 14.30
N PHE A 51 3.89 -4.64 12.97
CA PHE A 51 4.86 -3.91 12.19
C PHE A 51 4.27 -3.00 11.11
N ILE A 52 4.97 -1.90 10.89
CA ILE A 52 4.88 -1.07 9.70
C ILE A 52 6.14 -1.31 8.87
N ARG A 53 5.99 -1.60 7.59
CA ARG A 53 7.13 -1.87 6.71
C ARG A 53 6.92 -1.32 5.31
N TRP A 54 8.00 -0.90 4.69
CA TRP A 54 8.01 -0.51 3.27
C TRP A 54 9.37 -0.75 2.64
N THR A 55 9.41 -0.67 1.32
CA THR A 55 10.62 -0.81 0.52
C THR A 55 10.95 0.53 -0.14
N ASP A 56 12.20 0.97 -0.01
CA ASP A 56 12.76 2.07 -0.79
C ASP A 56 13.60 1.47 -1.94
N PRO A 57 13.11 1.52 -3.19
CA PRO A 57 13.79 0.93 -4.33
C PRO A 57 15.06 1.69 -4.73
N ILE A 58 15.17 2.99 -4.40
CA ILE A 58 16.36 3.80 -4.72
C ILE A 58 17.50 3.38 -3.80
N LYS A 59 17.22 3.31 -2.50
CA LYS A 59 18.21 2.87 -1.51
C LYS A 59 18.42 1.36 -1.49
N ARG A 60 17.57 0.61 -2.19
CA ARG A 60 17.53 -0.86 -2.18
C ARG A 60 17.42 -1.43 -0.76
N LYS A 61 16.67 -0.77 0.11
CA LYS A 61 16.44 -1.19 1.50
C LYS A 61 14.96 -1.42 1.77
N ARG A 62 14.66 -2.36 2.65
CA ARG A 62 13.36 -2.54 3.30
C ARG A 62 13.48 -2.09 4.74
N TYR A 63 12.60 -1.20 5.15
CA TYR A 63 12.52 -0.70 6.51
C TYR A 63 11.35 -1.36 7.22
N ILE A 64 11.56 -1.73 8.48
CA ILE A 64 10.59 -2.38 9.35
C ILE A 64 10.62 -1.65 10.69
N PHE A 65 9.45 -1.19 11.13
CA PHE A 65 9.22 -0.46 12.36
C PHE A 65 8.16 -1.20 13.17
N THR A 66 8.24 -1.15 14.49
CA THR A 66 7.12 -1.54 15.34
C THR A 66 5.98 -0.54 15.18
N SER A 67 4.76 -1.06 15.17
CA SER A 67 3.55 -0.23 15.09
C SER A 67 3.36 0.54 16.41
N PRO A 68 3.21 1.87 16.39
CA PRO A 68 2.87 2.64 17.59
C PRO A 68 1.50 2.25 18.14
N GLN A 69 1.27 2.45 19.44
CA GLN A 69 0.00 2.09 20.10
C GLN A 69 -1.22 2.75 19.43
N SER A 70 -1.11 4.01 18.99
CA SER A 70 -2.18 4.70 18.26
C SER A 70 -2.54 4.01 16.94
N VAL A 71 -1.55 3.48 16.22
CA VAL A 71 -1.77 2.72 14.99
C VAL A 71 -2.42 1.36 15.30
N ILE A 72 -2.00 0.69 16.37
CA ILE A 72 -2.59 -0.59 16.79
C ILE A 72 -4.07 -0.40 17.11
N GLN A 73 -4.40 0.59 17.95
CA GLN A 73 -5.78 0.88 18.34
C GLN A 73 -6.63 1.24 17.12
N PHE A 74 -6.10 2.10 16.24
CA PHE A 74 -6.78 2.48 15.00
C PHE A 74 -7.06 1.26 14.11
N LEU A 75 -6.08 0.37 13.91
CA LEU A 75 -6.25 -0.83 13.07
C LEU A 75 -7.30 -1.78 13.64
N ILE A 76 -7.35 -1.94 14.97
CA ILE A 76 -8.40 -2.71 15.66
C ILE A 76 -9.76 -2.12 15.31
N ASP A 77 -9.98 -0.84 15.61
CA ASP A 77 -11.28 -0.20 15.43
C ASP A 77 -11.73 -0.18 13.96
N TYR A 78 -10.79 0.08 13.03
CA TYR A 78 -11.04 0.09 11.60
C TYR A 78 -11.38 -1.30 11.05
N ASP A 79 -10.62 -2.34 11.44
CA ASP A 79 -10.85 -3.71 10.97
C ASP A 79 -12.10 -4.36 11.59
N PHE A 80 -12.53 -3.91 12.78
CA PHE A 80 -13.81 -4.28 13.38
C PHE A 80 -15.01 -3.52 12.79
N GLY A 81 -14.76 -2.51 11.94
CA GLY A 81 -15.81 -1.77 11.23
C GLY A 81 -16.42 -0.62 12.05
N ASP A 82 -15.81 -0.24 13.17
CA ASP A 82 -16.27 0.88 13.97
C ASP A 82 -15.69 2.21 13.46
N ARG A 83 -16.29 2.70 12.37
CA ARG A 83 -15.85 3.93 11.71
C ARG A 83 -15.99 5.17 12.59
N THR A 84 -16.88 5.17 13.57
CA THR A 84 -17.10 6.34 14.45
C THR A 84 -15.89 6.66 15.34
N ARG A 85 -15.06 5.64 15.61
CA ARG A 85 -13.82 5.75 16.38
C ARG A 85 -12.58 5.97 15.50
N CYS A 86 -12.73 5.89 14.18
CA CYS A 86 -11.64 6.10 13.24
C CYS A 86 -11.54 7.58 12.87
N LYS A 87 -10.73 8.35 13.59
CA LYS A 87 -10.48 9.78 13.31
C LYS A 87 -9.09 9.99 12.70
N PRO A 88 -8.89 11.05 11.90
CA PRO A 88 -7.56 11.46 11.44
C PRO A 88 -6.61 11.66 12.63
N PHE A 89 -5.38 11.20 12.48
CA PHE A 89 -4.39 11.27 13.55
C PHE A 89 -2.97 11.28 12.97
N SER A 90 -2.00 11.67 13.80
CA SER A 90 -0.59 11.60 13.43
C SER A 90 0.17 10.65 14.35
N PHE A 91 1.22 10.03 13.81
CA PHE A 91 2.15 9.22 14.57
C PHE A 91 3.57 9.42 14.07
N ARG A 92 4.54 9.05 14.90
CA ARG A 92 5.97 9.13 14.56
C ARG A 92 6.60 7.75 14.59
N LEU A 93 7.42 7.49 13.58
CA LEU A 93 8.31 6.33 13.54
C LEU A 93 9.72 6.82 13.85
N TYR A 94 10.26 6.44 15.00
CA TYR A 94 11.56 6.95 15.47
C TYR A 94 12.74 6.23 14.81
N SER A 95 12.80 4.91 15.00
CA SER A 95 13.91 4.06 14.56
C SER A 95 13.36 2.79 13.95
N ALA A 96 13.91 2.39 12.81
CA ALA A 96 13.60 1.10 12.22
C ALA A 96 14.18 -0.01 13.12
N VAL A 97 13.34 -0.95 13.52
CA VAL A 97 13.77 -2.15 14.27
C VAL A 97 14.62 -3.04 13.38
N GLN A 98 14.33 -3.06 12.07
CA GLN A 98 15.12 -3.80 11.11
C GLN A 98 15.22 -3.05 9.78
N ILE A 99 16.42 -3.04 9.20
CA ILE A 99 16.68 -2.56 7.84
C ILE A 99 17.33 -3.71 7.07
N VAL A 100 16.65 -4.17 6.02
CA VAL A 100 17.08 -5.35 5.25
C VAL A 100 17.40 -4.93 3.82
N ASP A 101 18.51 -5.43 3.27
CA ASP A 101 18.82 -5.25 1.85
C ASP A 101 17.79 -5.93 0.95
N MET A 102 17.42 -5.23 -0.12
CA MET A 102 16.64 -5.83 -1.18
C MET A 102 17.49 -6.89 -1.88
N ARG A 103 17.06 -8.14 -1.77
CA ARG A 103 17.65 -9.25 -2.52
C ARG A 103 17.54 -8.98 -4.02
N GLU A 104 18.63 -9.22 -4.72
CA GLU A 104 18.59 -9.28 -6.18
C GLU A 104 17.75 -10.46 -6.63
N ARG A 105 16.97 -10.22 -7.68
CA ARG A 105 16.29 -11.32 -8.34
C ARG A 105 17.30 -12.08 -9.17
N THR A 106 17.30 -13.41 -9.04
CA THR A 106 18.08 -14.27 -9.92
C THR A 106 17.65 -14.09 -11.38
N PRO A 107 18.50 -14.41 -12.37
CA PRO A 107 18.13 -14.37 -13.79
C PRO A 107 16.84 -15.15 -14.09
N GLU A 108 16.67 -16.30 -13.45
CA GLU A 108 15.46 -17.13 -13.55
C GLU A 108 14.21 -16.39 -13.03
N GLN A 109 14.31 -15.76 -11.85
CA GLN A 109 13.21 -14.97 -11.29
C GLN A 109 12.86 -13.77 -12.18
N LYS A 110 13.85 -13.13 -12.81
CA LYS A 110 13.64 -12.06 -13.80
C LYS A 110 12.92 -12.60 -15.04
N ALA A 111 13.34 -13.75 -15.58
CA ALA A 111 12.71 -14.39 -16.74
C ALA A 111 11.26 -14.80 -16.44
N LYS A 112 11.00 -15.43 -15.29
CA LYS A 112 9.65 -15.82 -14.84
C LYS A 112 8.73 -14.60 -14.71
N ARG A 113 9.25 -13.49 -14.16
CA ARG A 113 8.51 -12.23 -14.08
C ARG A 113 8.18 -11.66 -15.47
N LYS A 114 9.14 -11.62 -16.39
CA LYS A 114 8.93 -11.14 -17.77
C LYS A 114 7.88 -11.98 -18.50
N LYS A 115 7.90 -13.31 -18.34
CA LYS A 115 6.89 -14.23 -18.88
C LYS A 115 5.49 -13.93 -18.32
N ARG A 116 5.38 -13.71 -17.01
CA ARG A 116 4.12 -13.34 -16.35
C ARG A 116 3.60 -11.99 -16.84
N GLU A 117 4.46 -10.98 -16.97
CA GLU A 117 4.08 -9.65 -17.48
C GLU A 117 3.61 -9.72 -18.94
N LYS A 118 4.25 -10.56 -19.77
CA LYS A 118 3.80 -10.82 -21.15
C LYS A 118 2.42 -11.49 -21.18
N ALA A 119 2.19 -12.50 -20.34
CA ALA A 119 0.89 -13.18 -20.24
C ALA A 119 -0.24 -12.24 -19.79
N ILE A 120 0.04 -11.35 -18.82
CA ILE A 120 -0.92 -10.33 -18.37
C ILE A 120 -1.27 -9.38 -19.52
N LYS A 121 -0.27 -8.89 -20.26
CA LYS A 121 -0.49 -8.01 -21.43
C LYS A 121 -1.30 -8.68 -22.54
N GLN A 122 -1.12 -9.99 -22.71
CA GLN A 122 -1.85 -10.79 -23.70
C GLN A 122 -3.23 -11.24 -23.22
N GLY A 123 -3.63 -10.92 -21.98
CA GLY A 123 -4.90 -11.38 -21.41
C GLY A 123 -4.96 -12.89 -21.14
N THR A 124 -3.84 -13.60 -21.22
CA THR A 124 -3.78 -15.08 -21.18
C THR A 124 -3.63 -15.64 -19.76
N THR A 125 -3.44 -14.79 -18.75
CA THR A 125 -3.33 -15.26 -17.35
C THR A 125 -4.68 -15.67 -16.80
N LYS A 126 -4.98 -16.98 -16.83
CA LYS A 126 -6.07 -17.60 -16.06
C LYS A 126 -5.71 -17.54 -14.57
N ILE A 127 -6.48 -16.81 -13.76
CA ILE A 127 -6.45 -16.90 -12.29
C ILE A 127 -7.76 -17.58 -11.89
N GLY A 128 -7.71 -18.83 -11.44
CA GLY A 128 -8.89 -19.57 -11.00
C GLY A 128 -9.85 -20.06 -12.10
N GLY A 129 -9.37 -20.33 -13.32
CA GLY A 129 -10.18 -20.96 -14.37
C GLY A 129 -11.23 -20.09 -15.06
N ARG A 130 -11.43 -18.83 -14.65
CA ARG A 130 -12.31 -17.86 -15.33
C ARG A 130 -11.52 -16.71 -15.94
N THR A 131 -11.62 -16.53 -17.26
CA THR A 131 -11.17 -15.34 -17.97
C THR A 131 -12.09 -14.18 -17.61
N LYS A 132 -11.61 -13.22 -16.80
CA LYS A 132 -12.30 -11.91 -16.72
C LYS A 132 -11.98 -11.14 -18.01
N PRO A 133 -12.98 -10.61 -18.74
CA PRO A 133 -12.70 -9.57 -19.72
C PRO A 133 -12.21 -8.33 -18.95
N MET A 134 -10.92 -8.00 -19.09
CA MET A 134 -10.44 -6.67 -18.72
C MET A 134 -10.95 -5.69 -19.76
N VAL A 135 -12.05 -5.00 -19.46
CA VAL A 135 -12.44 -3.83 -20.24
C VAL A 135 -11.41 -2.74 -19.97
N ARG A 136 -10.61 -2.45 -20.99
CA ARG A 136 -9.73 -1.28 -21.05
C ARG A 136 -10.64 -0.07 -21.27
N THR A 137 -11.05 0.61 -20.20
CA THR A 137 -11.71 1.92 -20.36
C THR A 137 -10.67 2.86 -20.96
N LYS A 138 -10.93 3.32 -22.19
CA LYS A 138 -10.24 4.47 -22.76
C LYS A 138 -10.58 5.70 -21.91
N ASN A 139 -9.59 6.57 -21.75
CA ASN A 139 -9.67 7.86 -21.06
C ASN A 139 -11.02 8.54 -21.27
N ILE A 140 -11.72 8.86 -20.18
CA ILE A 140 -12.66 9.96 -20.17
C ILE A 140 -11.89 11.09 -19.47
N ASN A 141 -11.49 12.04 -20.30
CA ASN A 141 -10.87 13.32 -19.98
C ASN A 141 -9.35 13.32 -19.73
N ASN A 142 -8.73 14.16 -20.53
CA ASN A 142 -7.34 14.21 -20.89
C ASN A 142 -6.70 15.39 -20.17
N GLN A 143 -6.50 15.29 -18.85
CA GLN A 143 -5.74 16.28 -18.09
C GLN A 143 -4.84 15.59 -17.05
N ASP A 144 -3.55 15.79 -17.28
CA ASP A 144 -2.43 15.77 -16.36
C ASP A 144 -2.07 14.45 -15.67
N GLY A 145 -1.07 13.80 -16.27
CA GLY A 145 -0.49 12.56 -15.79
C GLY A 145 0.28 12.75 -14.49
N THR A 146 -0.38 12.51 -13.36
CA THR A 146 0.24 12.00 -12.11
C THR A 146 -0.85 11.54 -11.13
N ASN A 147 -1.67 10.55 -11.50
CA ASN A 147 -2.30 9.68 -10.50
C ASN A 147 -2.87 8.41 -11.14
N ARG A 148 -2.19 7.28 -10.96
CA ARG A 148 -2.74 5.96 -11.30
C ARG A 148 -3.64 5.50 -10.16
N GLN A 149 -4.86 6.04 -10.09
CA GLN A 149 -5.87 5.49 -9.20
C GLN A 149 -6.33 4.11 -9.72
N TRP A 150 -6.16 3.10 -8.88
CA TRP A 150 -6.72 1.77 -9.11
C TRP A 150 -8.19 1.78 -8.68
N VAL A 151 -9.10 2.18 -9.57
CA VAL A 151 -10.53 2.06 -9.29
C VAL A 151 -10.95 0.60 -9.45
N ARG A 152 -11.39 -0.04 -8.36
CA ARG A 152 -12.04 -1.36 -8.42
C ARG A 152 -13.51 -1.18 -8.76
N LYS A 153 -13.98 -1.96 -9.73
CA LYS A 153 -15.37 -2.04 -10.21
C LYS A 153 -16.30 -2.76 -9.23
N PHE A 154 -16.29 -2.39 -7.95
CA PHE A 154 -17.27 -2.84 -6.96
C PHE A 154 -17.58 -1.70 -6.00
N GLY A 155 -18.81 -1.15 -6.10
CA GLY A 155 -19.29 -0.12 -5.19
C GLY A 155 -20.04 1.06 -5.80
N ALA A 156 -20.66 0.93 -6.98
CA ALA A 156 -21.72 1.88 -7.35
C ALA A 156 -23.01 1.45 -6.64
N ARG A 157 -23.23 1.94 -5.41
CA ARG A 157 -24.59 2.18 -4.94
C ARG A 157 -24.87 3.64 -5.22
N VAL A 158 -25.66 3.87 -6.26
CA VAL A 158 -26.40 5.11 -6.41
C VAL A 158 -27.38 5.16 -5.24
N LEU A 159 -27.15 6.05 -4.28
CA LEU A 159 -28.24 6.58 -3.46
C LEU A 159 -28.70 7.84 -4.19
N ILE A 160 -29.80 7.72 -4.94
CA ILE A 160 -30.61 8.87 -5.32
C ILE A 160 -31.51 9.16 -4.10
N PRO A 161 -31.72 10.45 -3.74
CA PRO A 161 -32.59 10.85 -2.63
C PRO A 161 -34.02 10.31 -2.73
#